data_AF-A0AAV4YKM9-F1
#
_entry.id   AF-A0AAV4YKM9-F1
#
_cell.length_a   1.000
_cell.length_b   1.000
_cell.length_c   1.000
_cell.angle_alpha   90.00
_cell.angle_beta   90.00
_cell.angle_gamma   90.00
#
_symmetry.space_group_name_H-M   'P 1'
#
loop_
_entity.id
_entity.type
_entity.pdbx_description
1 polymer ?
#
loop_
_entity_poly.entity_id
_entity_poly.type
_entity_poly.pdbx_seq_one_letter_code
_entity_poly.pdbx_strand_id
1 'polypeptide(L)'
;MFSSSPLMSTLGREWAETPIHEQKLLEATFSAQLLACIGEHPDAEDIVSELTEASYAGQTDGKRNVHRIMSETVSSILDNHLVGGAMAVMNSPIRLTEFGQAANLSGFSPGTCRLMVEFLSEESFETNAALYRELLERFNSIPEQPNETLIKIFSGAKHKNVIKADNLEEMLENLLLRMDLRQVFEQLRSKKSKAQPDTVETMFEDFVSFVNGVVGNFLPWILRGLGKLSQFGSQEAAAINWSDIAKELEAVLSAKGCEAGSDNLRDSIDEQF
;
A
#
# COMPACT_ATOMS: atom_id res chain seq x y z
N MET A 1 2.07 8.82 2.14
CA MET A 1 1.43 10.11 1.82
C MET A 1 0.98 10.03 0.37
N PHE A 2 -0.33 9.90 0.12
CA PHE A 2 -0.86 9.65 -1.23
C PHE A 2 -0.60 10.85 -2.13
N SER A 3 0.20 10.66 -3.18
CA SER A 3 0.30 11.61 -4.30
C SER A 3 -0.91 11.39 -5.22
N SER A 4 -2.11 11.74 -4.75
CA SER A 4 -3.27 11.83 -5.63
C SER A 4 -3.11 13.09 -6.49
N SER A 5 -2.95 12.93 -7.82
CA SER A 5 -3.30 14.01 -8.74
C SER A 5 -4.71 14.51 -8.34
N PRO A 6 -4.84 15.77 -7.95
CA PRO A 6 -5.74 16.20 -6.88
C PRO A 6 -7.22 16.08 -7.27
N LEU A 7 -7.94 15.02 -6.86
CA LEU A 7 -9.42 14.97 -7.01
C LEU A 7 -9.93 15.35 -8.43
N MET A 8 -9.16 15.05 -9.48
CA MET A 8 -9.06 15.91 -10.68
C MET A 8 -10.22 15.88 -11.70
N SER A 9 -11.38 15.34 -11.35
CA SER A 9 -12.67 15.80 -11.94
C SER A 9 -13.88 15.30 -11.13
N THR A 10 -13.85 15.45 -9.80
CA THR A 10 -15.01 15.60 -8.90
C THR A 10 -16.29 14.82 -9.26
N LEU A 11 -16.13 13.52 -9.53
CA LEU A 11 -17.13 12.46 -9.68
C LEU A 11 -18.35 12.72 -10.56
N GLY A 12 -18.30 13.70 -11.48
CA GLY A 12 -19.37 14.03 -12.42
C GLY A 12 -19.54 13.06 -13.60
N ARG A 13 -20.06 13.55 -14.74
CA ARG A 13 -20.29 12.74 -15.97
C ARG A 13 -19.06 11.95 -16.47
N GLU A 14 -17.86 12.39 -16.09
CA GLU A 14 -16.58 11.78 -16.46
C GLU A 14 -16.25 10.47 -15.71
N TRP A 15 -17.04 10.06 -14.71
CA TRP A 15 -16.82 8.79 -14.01
C TRP A 15 -16.78 7.59 -14.97
N ALA A 16 -17.68 7.54 -15.94
CA ALA A 16 -17.73 6.45 -16.93
C ALA A 16 -16.50 6.43 -17.86
N GLU A 17 -15.82 7.57 -18.02
CA GLU A 17 -14.64 7.74 -18.86
C GLU A 17 -13.34 7.55 -18.05
N THR A 18 -13.44 7.58 -16.72
CA THR A 18 -12.31 7.38 -15.79
C THR A 18 -11.79 5.94 -15.93
N PRO A 19 -10.48 5.72 -16.05
CA PRO A 19 -9.90 4.37 -16.07
C PRO A 19 -10.30 3.52 -14.86
N ILE A 20 -10.54 2.22 -15.07
CA ILE A 20 -11.02 1.30 -14.00
C ILE A 20 -10.11 1.30 -12.76
N HIS A 21 -8.80 1.38 -12.94
CA HIS A 21 -7.86 1.37 -11.81
C HIS A 21 -7.97 2.66 -10.97
N GLU A 22 -8.25 3.80 -11.61
CA GLU A 22 -8.51 5.06 -10.91
C GLU A 22 -9.87 5.04 -10.21
N GLN A 23 -10.91 4.48 -10.83
CA GLN A 23 -12.21 4.28 -10.17
C GLN A 23 -12.06 3.45 -8.89
N LYS A 24 -11.33 2.33 -8.95
CA LYS A 24 -11.07 1.47 -7.78
C LYS A 24 -10.30 2.20 -6.68
N LEU A 25 -9.31 3.02 -7.04
CA LEU A 25 -8.57 3.84 -6.07
C LEU A 25 -9.49 4.84 -5.37
N LEU A 26 -10.37 5.51 -6.12
CA LEU A 26 -11.34 6.46 -5.56
C LEU A 26 -12.34 5.73 -4.65
N GLU A 27 -12.87 4.59 -5.08
CA GLU A 27 -13.77 3.76 -4.28
C GLU A 27 -13.11 3.33 -2.96
N ALA A 28 -11.87 2.82 -3.01
CA ALA A 28 -11.11 2.46 -1.82
C ALA A 28 -10.88 3.66 -0.88
N THR A 29 -10.58 4.83 -1.43
CA THR A 29 -10.36 6.06 -0.67
C THR A 29 -11.62 6.50 0.07
N PHE A 30 -12.75 6.61 -0.63
CA PHE A 30 -14.03 6.98 0.00
C PHE A 30 -14.49 5.92 1.00
N SER A 31 -14.24 4.64 0.72
CA SER A 31 -14.61 3.56 1.63
C SER A 31 -13.80 3.60 2.94
N ALA A 32 -12.49 3.87 2.85
CA ALA A 32 -11.63 4.04 4.03
C ALA A 32 -12.04 5.28 4.84
N GLN A 33 -12.35 6.39 4.17
CA GLN A 33 -12.83 7.62 4.82
C GLN A 33 -14.17 7.41 5.52
N LEU A 34 -15.12 6.71 4.89
CA LEU A 34 -16.40 6.38 5.52
C LEU A 34 -16.19 5.57 6.81
N LEU A 35 -15.32 4.56 6.76
CA LEU A 35 -15.03 3.73 7.94
C LEU A 35 -14.46 4.57 9.10
N ALA A 36 -13.55 5.51 8.79
CA ALA A 36 -13.03 6.46 9.78
C ALA A 36 -14.13 7.37 10.35
N CYS A 37 -14.97 7.93 9.47
CA CYS A 37 -16.05 8.84 9.84
C CYS A 37 -17.08 8.20 10.77
N ILE A 38 -17.40 6.91 10.61
CA ILE A 38 -18.30 6.20 11.54
C ILE A 38 -17.73 6.22 12.98
N GLY A 39 -16.41 6.12 13.13
CA GLY A 39 -15.76 6.19 14.45
C GLY A 39 -15.69 7.61 15.02
N GLU A 40 -15.52 8.61 14.15
CA GLU A 40 -15.39 10.03 14.52
C GLU A 40 -16.73 10.71 14.78
N HIS A 41 -17.80 10.22 14.14
CA HIS A 41 -19.16 10.75 14.23
C HIS A 41 -20.12 9.69 14.78
N PRO A 42 -20.00 9.32 16.07
CA PRO A 42 -20.89 8.32 16.64
C PRO A 42 -22.36 8.76 16.57
N ASP A 43 -22.71 10.04 16.63
CA ASP A 43 -24.13 10.41 16.70
C ASP A 43 -24.79 10.63 15.33
N ALA A 44 -24.09 10.36 14.23
CA ALA A 44 -24.60 10.52 12.86
C ALA A 44 -25.63 9.45 12.50
N GLU A 45 -26.90 9.84 12.37
CA GLU A 45 -28.01 8.96 11.97
C GLU A 45 -27.89 8.50 10.51
N ASP A 46 -27.43 9.40 9.63
CA ASP A 46 -27.22 9.15 8.20
C ASP A 46 -25.82 9.61 7.78
N ILE A 47 -24.82 8.82 8.18
CA ILE A 47 -23.41 9.08 7.88
C ILE A 47 -23.13 9.17 6.37
N VAL A 48 -23.93 8.49 5.53
CA VAL A 48 -23.77 8.53 4.07
C VAL A 48 -24.14 9.91 3.53
N SER A 49 -25.30 10.42 3.91
CA SER A 49 -25.73 11.75 3.51
C SER A 49 -24.81 12.83 4.08
N GLU A 50 -24.48 12.74 5.37
CA GLU A 50 -23.59 13.72 6.03
C GLU A 50 -22.22 13.78 5.34
N LEU A 51 -21.58 12.63 5.10
CA LEU A 51 -20.26 12.60 4.48
C LEU A 51 -20.32 12.95 2.99
N THR A 52 -21.38 12.55 2.29
CA THR A 52 -21.60 12.97 0.90
C THR A 52 -21.66 14.50 0.85
N GLU A 53 -22.49 15.14 1.67
CA GLU A 53 -22.68 16.59 1.68
C GLU A 53 -21.46 17.36 2.16
N ALA A 54 -20.68 16.80 3.09
CA ALA A 54 -19.41 17.37 3.52
C ALA A 54 -18.31 17.25 2.45
N SER A 55 -18.40 16.29 1.52
CA SER A 55 -17.43 16.10 0.46
C SER A 55 -17.59 17.15 -0.65
N TYR A 56 -16.46 17.58 -1.24
CA TYR A 56 -16.49 18.48 -2.40
C TYR A 56 -17.34 17.89 -3.55
N ALA A 57 -17.20 16.59 -3.84
CA ALA A 57 -17.93 15.92 -4.90
C ALA A 57 -19.44 15.81 -4.63
N GLY A 58 -19.88 15.88 -3.37
CA GLY A 58 -21.30 16.01 -3.03
C GLY A 58 -21.91 17.36 -3.38
N GLN A 59 -21.07 18.38 -3.60
CA GLN A 59 -21.48 19.73 -4.01
C GLN A 59 -21.39 19.95 -5.53
N THR A 60 -21.05 18.90 -6.30
CA THR A 60 -20.96 18.93 -7.77
C THR A 60 -21.95 17.94 -8.41
N ASP A 61 -21.86 17.77 -9.73
CA ASP A 61 -22.59 16.72 -10.45
C ASP A 61 -22.14 15.29 -10.04
N GLY A 62 -21.11 15.16 -9.20
CA GLY A 62 -20.63 13.91 -8.65
C GLY A 62 -21.31 13.38 -7.40
N LYS A 63 -22.30 14.11 -6.85
CA LYS A 63 -23.05 13.70 -5.66
C LYS A 63 -23.59 12.28 -5.76
N ARG A 64 -24.11 11.89 -6.93
CA ARG A 64 -24.68 10.55 -7.15
C ARG A 64 -23.63 9.45 -7.03
N ASN A 65 -22.42 9.68 -7.55
CA ASN A 65 -21.36 8.69 -7.53
C ASN A 65 -20.77 8.55 -6.12
N VAL A 66 -20.52 9.65 -5.40
CA VAL A 66 -20.11 9.60 -3.99
C VAL A 66 -21.12 8.83 -3.15
N HIS A 67 -22.39 9.23 -3.25
CA HIS A 67 -23.47 8.61 -2.49
C HIS A 67 -23.58 7.11 -2.80
N ARG A 68 -23.48 6.72 -4.08
CA ARG A 68 -23.46 5.32 -4.51
C ARG A 68 -22.32 4.56 -3.83
N ILE A 69 -21.09 5.05 -3.93
CA ILE A 69 -19.89 4.41 -3.36
C ILE A 69 -20.06 4.24 -1.84
N MET A 70 -20.47 5.29 -1.14
CA MET A 70 -20.69 5.23 0.31
C MET A 70 -21.82 4.27 0.69
N SER A 71 -22.92 4.24 -0.05
CA SER A 71 -24.04 3.32 0.18
C SER A 71 -23.64 1.85 -0.03
N GLU A 72 -22.89 1.58 -1.10
CA GLU A 72 -22.34 0.25 -1.39
C GLU A 72 -21.34 -0.17 -0.31
N THR A 73 -20.52 0.78 0.16
CA THR A 73 -19.59 0.53 1.27
C THR A 73 -20.34 0.20 2.56
N VAL A 74 -21.36 0.98 2.94
CA VAL A 74 -22.23 0.67 4.09
C VAL A 74 -22.80 -0.74 3.98
N SER A 75 -23.34 -1.10 2.81
CA SER A 75 -23.87 -2.44 2.57
C SER A 75 -22.79 -3.52 2.78
N SER A 76 -21.57 -3.29 2.30
CA SER A 76 -20.46 -4.25 2.45
C SER A 76 -19.92 -4.35 3.88
N ILE A 77 -19.83 -3.26 4.64
CA ILE A 77 -19.29 -3.29 6.01
C ILE A 77 -20.29 -3.87 7.01
N LEU A 78 -21.59 -3.82 6.71
CA LEU A 78 -22.65 -4.44 7.51
C LEU A 78 -22.85 -5.94 7.20
N ASP A 79 -22.32 -6.43 6.08
CA ASP A 79 -22.44 -7.83 5.68
C ASP A 79 -21.57 -8.73 6.56
N ASN A 80 -22.23 -9.59 7.34
CA ASN A 80 -21.59 -10.54 8.25
C ASN A 80 -21.18 -11.86 7.60
N HIS A 81 -21.51 -12.08 6.32
CA HIS A 81 -21.14 -13.27 5.57
C HIS A 81 -19.79 -13.15 4.85
N LEU A 82 -19.23 -11.93 4.79
CA LEU A 82 -17.92 -11.67 4.21
C LEU A 82 -16.77 -12.09 5.14
N VAL A 83 -15.58 -12.30 4.57
CA VAL A 83 -14.35 -12.65 5.30
C VAL A 83 -14.08 -11.66 6.44
N GLY A 84 -13.81 -12.17 7.64
CA GLY A 84 -13.66 -11.38 8.88
C GLY A 84 -14.99 -10.93 9.52
N GLY A 85 -16.13 -11.19 8.88
CA GLY A 85 -17.45 -10.79 9.37
C GLY A 85 -17.78 -9.32 9.10
N ALA A 86 -18.76 -8.80 9.83
CA ALA A 86 -19.19 -7.42 9.70
C ALA A 86 -18.19 -6.46 10.36
N MET A 87 -17.81 -5.40 9.65
CA MET A 87 -16.99 -4.30 10.18
C MET A 87 -17.83 -3.27 10.93
N ALA A 88 -19.13 -3.23 10.69
CA ALA A 88 -20.05 -2.36 11.41
C ALA A 88 -21.37 -3.08 11.71
N VAL A 89 -22.14 -2.55 12.65
CA VAL A 89 -23.51 -2.98 12.96
C VAL A 89 -24.45 -1.79 12.86
N MET A 90 -25.64 -2.04 12.31
CA MET A 90 -26.69 -1.04 12.22
C MET A 90 -27.51 -1.04 13.51
N ASN A 91 -27.22 -0.09 14.40
CA ASN A 91 -27.94 0.11 15.67
C ASN A 91 -28.54 1.51 15.78
N SER A 92 -28.73 2.21 14.65
CA SER A 92 -29.16 3.62 14.50
C SER A 92 -28.71 4.50 15.68
N PRO A 93 -27.50 5.08 15.60
CA PRO A 93 -26.59 5.17 14.44
C PRO A 93 -25.69 3.94 14.18
N ILE A 94 -25.02 3.89 13.02
CA ILE A 94 -24.06 2.82 12.66
C ILE A 94 -22.87 2.83 13.65
N ARG A 95 -22.39 1.65 14.04
CA ARG A 95 -21.27 1.49 14.98
C ARG A 95 -20.25 0.50 14.43
N LEU A 96 -18.96 0.84 14.54
CA LEU A 96 -17.88 -0.09 14.19
C LEU A 96 -17.85 -1.28 15.16
N THR A 97 -17.65 -2.48 14.62
CA THR A 97 -17.27 -3.66 15.40
C THR A 97 -15.78 -3.60 15.76
N GLU A 98 -15.27 -4.54 16.54
CA GLU A 98 -13.82 -4.66 16.78
C GLU A 98 -13.04 -4.82 15.46
N PHE A 99 -13.59 -5.55 14.49
CA PHE A 99 -13.00 -5.67 13.16
C PHE A 99 -13.00 -4.33 12.41
N GLY A 100 -14.09 -3.58 12.44
CA GLY A 100 -14.13 -2.25 11.84
C GLY A 100 -13.16 -1.25 12.47
N GLN A 101 -13.00 -1.29 13.80
CA GLN A 101 -12.03 -0.45 14.51
C GLN A 101 -10.58 -0.80 14.10
N ALA A 102 -10.26 -2.09 14.03
CA ALA A 102 -8.95 -2.55 13.59
C ALA A 102 -8.67 -2.21 12.11
N ALA A 103 -9.66 -2.39 11.24
CA ALA A 103 -9.59 -2.00 9.83
C ALA A 103 -9.35 -0.49 9.67
N ASN A 104 -10.06 0.35 10.44
CA ASN A 104 -9.83 1.80 10.46
C ASN A 104 -8.38 2.16 10.83
N LEU A 105 -7.81 1.49 11.84
CA LEU A 105 -6.43 1.71 12.28
C LEU A 105 -5.36 1.19 11.30
N SER A 106 -5.74 0.35 10.33
CA SER A 106 -4.80 -0.19 9.33
C SER A 106 -4.45 0.84 8.24
N GLY A 107 -5.36 1.79 7.98
CA GLY A 107 -5.26 2.77 6.89
C GLY A 107 -5.67 2.23 5.51
N PHE A 108 -6.09 0.97 5.39
CA PHE A 108 -6.56 0.37 4.16
C PHE A 108 -8.09 0.44 4.03
N SER A 109 -8.60 0.37 2.81
CA SER A 109 -10.04 0.26 2.56
C SER A 109 -10.62 -1.05 3.12
N PRO A 110 -11.94 -1.10 3.38
CA PRO A 110 -12.63 -2.33 3.79
C PRO A 110 -12.34 -3.53 2.88
N GLY A 111 -12.33 -3.33 1.55
CA GLY A 111 -12.04 -4.39 0.59
C GLY A 111 -10.65 -4.99 0.79
N THR A 112 -9.64 -4.12 0.89
CA THR A 112 -8.25 -4.55 1.15
C THR A 112 -8.10 -5.20 2.52
N CYS A 113 -8.76 -4.69 3.56
CA CYS A 113 -8.75 -5.31 4.89
C CYS A 113 -9.30 -6.75 4.87
N ARG A 114 -10.30 -7.04 4.03
CA ARG A 114 -10.82 -8.41 3.87
C ARG A 114 -9.82 -9.33 3.18
N LEU A 115 -9.11 -8.85 2.15
CA LEU A 115 -8.01 -9.60 1.53
C LEU A 115 -6.87 -9.87 2.52
N MET A 116 -6.58 -8.91 3.39
CA MET A 116 -5.61 -9.09 4.48
C MET A 116 -6.06 -10.16 5.47
N VAL A 117 -7.33 -10.17 5.87
CA VAL A 117 -7.86 -11.22 6.76
C VAL A 117 -7.88 -12.59 6.07
N GLU A 118 -8.16 -12.65 4.76
CA GLU A 118 -8.07 -13.88 3.98
C GLU A 118 -6.65 -14.46 4.02
N PHE A 119 -5.63 -13.65 3.76
CA PHE A 119 -4.23 -14.04 3.93
C PHE A 119 -3.93 -14.48 5.37
N LEU A 120 -4.35 -13.70 6.37
CA LEU A 120 -4.13 -14.04 7.78
C LEU A 120 -4.88 -15.31 8.23
N SER A 121 -5.83 -15.81 7.45
CA SER A 121 -6.56 -17.05 7.75
C SER A 121 -5.81 -18.31 7.32
N GLU A 122 -4.67 -18.16 6.64
CA GLU A 122 -3.81 -19.28 6.25
C GLU A 122 -3.20 -20.00 7.47
N GLU A 123 -2.86 -21.29 7.28
CA GLU A 123 -2.37 -22.17 8.36
C GLU A 123 -0.88 -21.94 8.67
N SER A 124 -0.12 -21.42 7.72
CA SER A 124 1.32 -21.20 7.82
C SER A 124 1.72 -20.01 6.95
N PHE A 125 2.78 -19.33 7.35
CA PHE A 125 3.33 -18.19 6.61
C PHE A 125 4.77 -18.46 6.24
N GLU A 126 5.17 -17.97 5.07
CA GLU A 126 6.58 -17.88 4.72
C GLU A 126 7.33 -16.96 5.70
N THR A 127 8.66 -16.95 5.62
CA THR A 127 9.51 -16.09 6.46
C THR A 127 10.48 -15.25 5.64
N ASN A 128 10.93 -14.12 6.19
CA ASN A 128 11.93 -13.25 5.57
C ASN A 128 11.58 -12.84 4.13
N ALA A 129 12.52 -13.02 3.17
CA ALA A 129 12.35 -12.62 1.78
C ALA A 129 11.19 -13.34 1.09
N ALA A 130 10.96 -14.62 1.40
CA ALA A 130 9.84 -15.39 0.87
C ALA A 130 8.49 -14.80 1.31
N LEU A 131 8.36 -14.43 2.60
CA LEU A 131 7.18 -13.72 3.11
C LEU A 131 6.97 -12.40 2.36
N TYR A 132 8.02 -11.61 2.19
CA TYR A 132 7.93 -10.31 1.53
C TYR A 132 7.54 -10.45 0.05
N ARG A 133 8.08 -11.46 -0.64
CA ARG A 133 7.72 -11.78 -2.03
C ARG A 133 6.25 -12.20 -2.12
N GLU A 134 5.78 -13.05 -1.21
CA GLU A 134 4.38 -13.48 -1.13
C GLU A 134 3.44 -12.30 -0.88
N LEU A 135 3.74 -11.44 0.10
CA LEU A 135 2.93 -10.24 0.37
C LEU A 135 2.87 -9.31 -0.85
N LEU A 136 4.01 -9.09 -1.51
CA LEU A 136 4.04 -8.29 -2.73
C LEU A 136 3.28 -8.94 -3.87
N GLU A 137 3.28 -10.27 -3.99
CA GLU A 137 2.49 -11.01 -4.97
C GLU A 137 0.99 -10.92 -4.68
N ARG A 138 0.56 -11.14 -3.43
CA ARG A 138 -0.86 -11.09 -3.03
C ARG A 138 -1.46 -9.70 -3.17
N PHE A 139 -0.71 -8.67 -2.76
CA PHE A 139 -1.20 -7.29 -2.68
C PHE A 139 -0.71 -6.40 -3.84
N ASN A 140 -0.21 -6.98 -4.94
CA ASN A 140 0.33 -6.20 -6.06
C ASN A 140 -0.69 -5.28 -6.74
N SER A 141 -1.97 -5.60 -6.66
CA SER A 141 -3.05 -4.97 -7.42
C SER A 141 -4.13 -4.33 -6.55
N ILE A 142 -3.86 -4.14 -5.26
CA ILE A 142 -4.79 -3.44 -4.38
C ILE A 142 -4.87 -1.96 -4.76
N PRO A 143 -6.03 -1.31 -4.59
CA PRO A 143 -6.21 0.08 -5.01
C PRO A 143 -5.24 1.06 -4.33
N GLU A 144 -4.85 0.81 -3.08
CA GLU A 144 -3.96 1.68 -2.29
C GLU A 144 -2.50 1.68 -2.78
N GLN A 145 -2.17 0.79 -3.71
CA GLN A 145 -0.87 0.66 -4.33
C GLN A 145 -1.01 1.01 -5.82
N PRO A 146 -0.48 2.16 -6.29
CA PRO A 146 -0.56 2.52 -7.71
C PRO A 146 0.75 2.24 -8.48
N ASN A 147 1.75 1.59 -7.88
CA ASN A 147 3.05 1.42 -8.54
C ASN A 147 2.95 0.34 -9.63
N GLU A 148 2.88 0.84 -10.87
CA GLU A 148 2.75 0.04 -12.09
C GLU A 148 3.85 -0.99 -12.28
N THR A 149 5.05 -0.74 -11.74
CA THR A 149 6.15 -1.70 -11.86
C THR A 149 5.84 -2.97 -11.08
N LEU A 150 5.29 -2.86 -9.86
CA LEU A 150 4.87 -4.03 -9.08
C LEU A 150 3.77 -4.83 -9.80
N ILE A 151 2.74 -4.13 -10.30
CA ILE A 151 1.66 -4.76 -11.08
C ILE A 151 2.23 -5.46 -12.32
N LYS A 152 3.16 -4.82 -13.04
CA LYS A 152 3.80 -5.39 -14.24
C LYS A 152 4.68 -6.61 -13.92
N ILE A 153 5.32 -6.66 -12.75
CA ILE A 153 6.13 -7.79 -12.31
C ILE A 153 5.26 -9.06 -12.22
N PHE A 154 4.05 -8.95 -11.66
CA PHE A 154 3.16 -10.09 -11.43
C PHE A 154 2.09 -10.31 -12.50
N SER A 155 1.94 -9.41 -13.48
CA SER A 155 0.95 -9.59 -14.57
C SER A 155 1.37 -10.60 -15.64
N GLY A 156 2.63 -11.06 -15.64
CA GLY A 156 3.20 -11.89 -16.70
C GLY A 156 3.46 -11.13 -18.02
N ALA A 157 3.16 -9.83 -18.08
CA ALA A 157 3.46 -9.00 -19.23
C ALA A 157 4.97 -8.85 -19.43
N LYS A 158 5.44 -8.75 -20.68
CA LYS A 158 6.85 -8.45 -20.94
C LYS A 158 7.15 -7.00 -20.57
N HIS A 159 8.16 -6.78 -19.75
CA HIS A 159 8.61 -5.44 -19.35
C HIS A 159 10.15 -5.37 -19.28
N LYS A 160 10.70 -4.16 -19.29
CA LYS A 160 12.16 -3.92 -19.32
C LYS A 160 12.81 -3.79 -17.95
N ASN A 161 12.02 -3.74 -16.85
CA ASN A 161 12.59 -3.63 -15.50
C ASN A 161 13.50 -4.82 -15.18
N VAL A 162 14.56 -4.55 -14.42
CA VAL A 162 15.51 -5.58 -13.96
C VAL A 162 14.89 -6.55 -12.95
N ILE A 163 13.93 -6.07 -12.17
CA ILE A 163 13.16 -6.88 -11.23
C ILE A 163 12.08 -7.64 -12.01
N LYS A 164 11.93 -8.92 -11.70
CA LYS A 164 11.03 -9.90 -12.27
C LYS A 164 10.44 -10.75 -11.16
N ALA A 165 9.35 -11.47 -11.42
CA ALA A 165 8.71 -12.30 -10.41
C ALA A 165 9.63 -13.44 -9.91
N ASP A 166 10.51 -13.95 -10.77
CA ASP A 166 11.45 -15.03 -10.47
C ASP A 166 12.72 -14.59 -9.73
N ASN A 167 13.08 -13.30 -9.80
CA ASN A 167 14.26 -12.75 -9.12
C ASN A 167 13.93 -11.78 -7.97
N LEU A 168 12.64 -11.56 -7.68
CA LEU A 168 12.19 -10.64 -6.63
C LEU A 168 12.64 -11.11 -5.24
N GLU A 169 12.56 -12.42 -4.97
CA GLU A 169 12.98 -12.99 -3.69
C GLU A 169 14.48 -12.83 -3.48
N GLU A 170 15.31 -13.20 -4.47
CA GLU A 170 16.77 -12.99 -4.43
C GLU A 170 17.12 -11.50 -4.21
N MET A 171 16.39 -10.59 -4.84
CA MET A 171 16.55 -9.16 -4.62
C MET A 171 16.29 -8.78 -3.16
N LEU A 172 15.19 -9.27 -2.58
CA LEU A 172 14.82 -9.03 -1.18
C LEU A 172 15.84 -9.63 -0.21
N GLU A 173 16.31 -10.85 -0.44
CA GLU A 173 17.37 -11.48 0.35
C GLU A 173 18.64 -10.63 0.38
N ASN A 174 19.09 -10.17 -0.79
CA ASN A 174 20.27 -9.33 -0.91
C ASN A 174 20.10 -7.98 -0.18
N LEU A 175 18.89 -7.40 -0.21
CA LEU A 175 18.59 -6.20 0.57
C LEU A 175 18.65 -6.48 2.08
N LEU A 176 18.11 -7.62 2.55
CA LEU A 176 18.16 -8.04 3.95
C LEU A 176 19.58 -8.30 4.46
N LEU A 177 20.46 -8.78 3.58
CA LEU A 177 21.91 -8.89 3.82
C LEU A 177 22.64 -7.53 3.81
N ARG A 178 21.90 -6.42 3.69
CA ARG A 178 22.41 -5.04 3.67
C ARG A 178 23.38 -4.76 2.52
N MET A 179 23.27 -5.50 1.41
CA MET A 179 24.11 -5.24 0.23
C MET A 179 23.79 -3.87 -0.38
N ASP A 180 24.81 -3.21 -0.93
CA ASP A 180 24.64 -1.91 -1.59
C ASP A 180 23.62 -1.99 -2.76
N LEU A 181 22.80 -0.93 -2.94
CA LEU A 181 21.73 -0.94 -3.95
C LEU A 181 22.29 -1.08 -5.37
N ARG A 182 23.44 -0.47 -5.68
CA ARG A 182 24.06 -0.60 -7.00
C ARG A 182 24.56 -2.02 -7.20
N GLN A 183 25.13 -2.65 -6.18
CA GLN A 183 25.54 -4.05 -6.25
C GLN A 183 24.36 -4.99 -6.50
N VAL A 184 23.25 -4.84 -5.77
CA VAL A 184 22.03 -5.64 -5.99
C VAL A 184 21.50 -5.44 -7.40
N PHE A 185 21.40 -4.19 -7.87
CA PHE A 185 20.98 -3.88 -9.24
C PHE A 185 21.84 -4.57 -10.30
N GLU A 186 23.18 -4.48 -10.20
CA GLU A 186 24.09 -5.07 -11.18
C GLU A 186 24.03 -6.61 -11.20
N GLN A 187 23.68 -7.26 -10.08
CA GLN A 187 23.48 -8.71 -10.03
C GLN A 187 22.21 -9.14 -10.77
N LEU A 188 21.12 -8.37 -10.65
CA LEU A 188 19.86 -8.63 -11.34
C LEU A 188 19.92 -8.28 -12.84
N ARG A 189 20.78 -7.33 -13.22
CA ARG A 189 20.91 -6.88 -14.60
C ARG A 189 21.46 -8.00 -15.48
N SER A 190 20.84 -8.21 -16.64
CA SER A 190 21.33 -9.18 -17.62
C SER A 190 22.75 -8.84 -18.08
N LYS A 191 23.70 -9.77 -17.88
CA LYS A 191 25.09 -9.68 -18.36
C LYS A 191 25.20 -9.55 -19.89
N LYS A 192 24.14 -9.90 -20.62
CA LYS A 192 24.06 -9.78 -22.08
C LYS A 192 23.48 -8.44 -22.55
N SER A 193 23.12 -7.56 -21.63
CA SER A 193 22.54 -6.26 -21.96
C SER A 193 23.54 -5.40 -22.73
N LYS A 194 23.08 -4.83 -23.85
CA LYS A 194 23.81 -3.83 -24.65
C LYS A 194 23.31 -2.40 -24.37
N ALA A 195 22.67 -2.19 -23.23
CA ALA A 195 22.19 -0.87 -22.82
C ALA A 195 23.36 0.11 -22.75
N GLN A 196 23.12 1.33 -23.24
CA GLN A 196 24.10 2.42 -23.15
C GLN A 196 24.23 2.86 -21.68
N PRO A 197 25.37 3.45 -21.27
CA PRO A 197 25.60 3.88 -19.89
C PRO A 197 24.45 4.71 -19.31
N ASP A 198 23.96 5.71 -20.04
CA ASP A 198 22.85 6.57 -19.59
C ASP A 198 21.56 5.78 -19.34
N THR A 199 21.29 4.78 -20.19
CA THR A 199 20.14 3.89 -19.99
C THR A 199 20.29 3.03 -18.75
N VAL A 200 21.51 2.59 -18.44
CA VAL A 200 21.79 1.82 -17.22
C VAL A 200 21.54 2.67 -15.98
N GLU A 201 21.93 3.94 -15.99
CA GLU A 201 21.66 4.85 -14.88
C GLU A 201 20.15 5.09 -14.69
N THR A 202 19.38 5.33 -15.77
CA THR A 202 17.92 5.42 -15.65
C THR A 202 17.31 4.13 -15.08
N MET A 203 17.78 2.96 -15.53
CA MET A 203 17.31 1.68 -14.97
C MET A 203 17.66 1.52 -13.49
N PHE A 204 18.81 2.07 -13.05
CA PHE A 204 19.20 2.07 -11.65
C PHE A 204 18.33 3.03 -10.83
N GLU A 205 18.03 4.23 -11.33
CA GLU A 205 17.08 5.16 -10.71
C GLU A 205 15.68 4.55 -10.57
N ASP A 206 15.17 3.89 -11.61
CA ASP A 206 13.90 3.17 -11.57
C ASP A 206 13.91 2.04 -10.54
N PHE A 207 15.03 1.32 -10.42
CA PHE A 207 15.23 0.29 -9.40
C PHE A 207 15.20 0.88 -7.99
N VAL A 208 15.93 1.97 -7.74
CA VAL A 208 15.95 2.67 -6.44
C VAL A 208 14.56 3.21 -6.10
N SER A 209 13.86 3.79 -7.08
CA SER A 209 12.48 4.26 -6.94
C SER A 209 11.53 3.12 -6.54
N PHE A 210 11.66 1.94 -7.17
CA PHE A 210 10.92 0.75 -6.77
C PHE A 210 11.25 0.30 -5.34
N VAL A 211 12.53 0.21 -4.98
CA VAL A 211 12.94 -0.18 -3.62
C VAL A 211 12.36 0.78 -2.58
N ASN A 212 12.48 2.09 -2.79
CA ASN A 212 11.98 3.08 -1.84
C ASN A 212 10.45 3.09 -1.76
N GLY A 213 9.76 3.07 -2.91
CA GLY A 213 8.30 3.17 -2.96
C GLY A 213 7.59 1.88 -2.53
N VAL A 214 8.11 0.73 -2.94
CA VAL A 214 7.48 -0.57 -2.69
C VAL A 214 8.07 -1.24 -1.45
N VAL A 215 9.36 -1.50 -1.43
CA VAL A 215 10.00 -2.25 -0.33
C VAL A 215 10.14 -1.40 0.93
N GLY A 216 10.48 -0.11 0.79
CA GLY A 216 10.71 0.80 1.91
C GLY A 216 9.48 1.50 2.46
N ASN A 217 8.33 1.40 1.80
CA ASN A 217 7.12 2.11 2.20
C ASN A 217 5.88 1.21 2.14
N PHE A 218 5.53 0.70 0.96
CA PHE A 218 4.33 -0.12 0.81
C PHE A 218 4.37 -1.42 1.62
N LEU A 219 5.48 -2.17 1.56
CA LEU A 219 5.62 -3.44 2.28
C LEU A 219 5.57 -3.27 3.81
N PRO A 220 6.31 -2.32 4.44
CA PRO A 220 6.12 -1.99 5.85
C PRO A 220 4.70 -1.58 6.21
N TRP A 221 3.98 -0.90 5.30
CA TRP A 221 2.60 -0.52 5.53
C TRP A 221 1.66 -1.75 5.51
N ILE A 222 1.83 -2.69 4.57
CA ILE A 222 1.12 -3.98 4.59
C ILE A 222 1.37 -4.69 5.92
N LEU A 223 2.63 -4.85 6.33
CA LEU A 223 2.99 -5.55 7.57
C LEU A 223 2.32 -4.92 8.80
N ARG A 224 2.26 -3.59 8.88
CA ARG A 224 1.52 -2.91 9.95
C ARG A 224 0.02 -3.14 9.87
N GLY A 225 -0.55 -3.13 8.67
CA GLY A 225 -1.96 -3.46 8.43
C GLY A 225 -2.31 -4.87 8.91
N LEU A 226 -1.49 -5.85 8.52
CA LEU A 226 -1.58 -7.23 9.01
C LEU A 226 -1.50 -7.30 10.54
N GLY A 227 -0.59 -6.54 11.16
CA GLY A 227 -0.50 -6.45 12.62
C GLY A 227 -1.74 -5.89 13.31
N LYS A 228 -2.52 -5.02 12.64
CA LYS A 228 -3.82 -4.56 13.18
C LYS A 228 -4.91 -5.61 13.05
N LEU A 229 -4.84 -6.45 12.03
CA LEU A 229 -5.89 -7.38 11.65
C LEU A 229 -5.63 -8.83 12.10
N SER A 230 -4.44 -9.14 12.61
CA SER A 230 -3.99 -10.51 12.91
C SER A 230 -4.92 -11.29 13.83
N GLN A 231 -5.58 -10.63 14.78
CA GLN A 231 -6.55 -11.27 15.69
C GLN A 231 -7.81 -11.82 15.00
N PHE A 232 -8.08 -11.39 13.75
CA PHE A 232 -9.22 -11.88 12.95
C PHE A 232 -8.84 -13.01 11.99
N GLY A 233 -7.57 -13.43 11.98
CA GLY A 233 -7.05 -14.55 11.20
C GLY A 233 -6.85 -15.83 12.03
N SER A 234 -5.86 -16.63 11.63
CA SER A 234 -5.46 -17.85 12.31
C SER A 234 -4.68 -17.56 13.61
N GLN A 235 -4.54 -18.58 14.48
CA GLN A 235 -3.73 -18.47 15.70
C GLN A 235 -2.25 -18.18 15.38
N GLU A 236 -1.75 -18.73 14.26
CA GLU A 236 -0.39 -18.49 13.78
C GLU A 236 -0.21 -17.01 13.41
N ALA A 237 -1.14 -16.45 12.65
CA ALA A 237 -1.14 -15.03 12.31
C ALA A 237 -1.14 -14.13 13.55
N ALA A 238 -1.93 -14.47 14.57
CA ALA A 238 -1.99 -13.73 15.83
C ALA A 238 -0.69 -13.82 16.66
N ALA A 239 0.09 -14.89 16.50
CA ALA A 239 1.37 -15.09 17.20
C ALA A 239 2.52 -14.30 16.57
N ILE A 240 2.42 -13.93 15.30
CA ILE A 240 3.44 -13.18 14.57
C ILE A 240 3.39 -11.69 14.96
N ASN A 241 4.55 -11.13 15.33
CA ASN A 241 4.68 -9.70 15.57
C ASN A 241 4.97 -8.94 14.26
N TRP A 242 3.94 -8.79 13.43
CA TRP A 242 4.02 -8.14 12.12
C TRP A 242 4.60 -6.71 12.15
N SER A 243 4.32 -5.97 13.23
CA SER A 243 4.84 -4.61 13.40
C SER A 243 6.34 -4.57 13.64
N ASP A 244 6.91 -5.57 14.33
CA ASP A 244 8.35 -5.63 14.52
C ASP A 244 9.06 -6.09 13.24
N ILE A 245 8.47 -7.01 12.47
CA ILE A 245 8.96 -7.35 11.11
C ILE A 245 9.04 -6.09 10.23
N ALA A 246 8.02 -5.22 10.28
CA ALA A 246 8.03 -3.96 9.53
C ALA A 246 9.19 -3.03 9.95
N LYS A 247 9.45 -2.91 11.26
CA LYS A 247 10.55 -2.08 11.79
C LYS A 247 11.91 -2.64 11.43
N GLU A 248 12.08 -3.97 11.48
CA GLU A 248 13.33 -4.62 11.10
C GLU A 248 13.65 -4.39 9.63
N LEU A 249 12.66 -4.51 8.75
CA LEU A 249 12.77 -4.19 7.33
C LEU A 249 13.19 -2.73 7.09
N GLU A 250 12.55 -1.78 7.77
CA GLU A 250 12.91 -0.35 7.67
C GLU A 250 14.31 -0.05 8.22
N ALA A 251 14.73 -0.72 9.29
CA ALA A 251 16.07 -0.57 9.86
C ALA A 251 17.15 -1.04 8.87
N VAL A 252 16.90 -2.15 8.18
CA VAL A 252 17.78 -2.64 7.11
C VAL A 252 17.91 -1.63 5.97
N LEU A 253 16.81 -0.98 5.59
CA LEU A 253 16.78 -0.06 4.45
C LEU A 253 17.30 1.35 4.78
N SER A 254 17.05 1.85 5.99
CA SER A 254 17.46 3.19 6.46
C SER A 254 18.97 3.33 6.70
N ALA A 255 19.67 2.23 7.02
CA ALA A 255 21.13 2.21 7.16
C ALA A 255 21.89 2.67 5.90
N LYS A 256 21.21 2.81 4.76
CA LYS A 256 21.78 3.24 3.48
C LYS A 256 21.64 4.74 3.19
N GLY A 257 20.93 5.50 4.04
CA GLY A 257 20.61 6.92 3.80
C GLY A 257 21.59 7.96 4.35
N CYS A 258 22.68 7.56 5.05
CA CYS A 258 23.53 8.51 5.80
C CYS A 258 25.00 8.62 5.37
N GLU A 259 25.48 7.89 4.36
CA GLU A 259 26.92 7.95 3.97
C GLU A 259 27.22 8.61 2.62
N ALA A 260 26.25 9.33 2.05
CA ALA A 260 26.51 10.16 0.87
C ALA A 260 26.39 11.66 1.21
N GLY A 261 27.43 12.23 1.83
CA GLY A 261 27.63 13.68 1.76
C GLY A 261 28.05 14.45 3.02
N SER A 262 28.95 13.94 3.87
CA SER A 262 29.52 14.80 4.93
C SER A 262 31.04 14.76 5.13
N ASP A 263 31.81 14.09 4.25
CA ASP A 263 33.24 13.84 4.52
C ASP A 263 34.26 14.58 3.63
N ASN A 264 33.90 15.63 2.89
CA ASN A 264 34.90 16.34 2.05
C ASN A 264 34.73 17.86 1.95
N LEU A 265 34.61 18.57 3.08
CA LEU A 265 34.60 20.05 3.05
C LEU A 265 35.27 20.73 4.26
N ARG A 266 36.21 20.07 4.95
CA ARG A 266 36.90 20.67 6.11
C ARG A 266 38.41 20.92 6.01
N ASP A 267 39.04 20.63 4.87
CA ASP A 267 40.51 20.69 4.77
C ASP A 267 41.07 21.75 3.80
N SER A 268 40.35 22.83 3.49
CA SER A 268 40.88 23.78 2.49
C SER A 268 40.41 25.23 2.57
N ILE A 269 40.20 25.82 3.74
CA ILE A 269 40.23 27.29 3.88
C ILE A 269 40.77 27.64 5.26
N ASP A 270 42.08 27.92 5.35
CA ASP A 270 42.68 28.98 6.18
C ASP A 270 44.21 28.96 6.05
N GLU A 271 44.71 29.20 4.83
CA GLU A 271 46.01 29.83 4.64
C GLU A 271 45.85 30.97 3.63
N GLN A 272 46.33 32.15 4.04
CA GLN A 272 46.41 33.42 3.28
C GLN A 272 45.12 34.23 3.21
N PHE A 273 44.92 35.14 4.17
CA PHE A 273 45.08 36.60 4.00
C PHE A 273 45.08 37.31 5.36
#